data_AF-A0A3Q7SQ87-F1
#
_entry.id   AF-A0A3Q7SQ87-F1
#
_cell.length_a   1.000
_cell.length_b   1.000
_cell.length_c   1.000
_cell.angle_alpha   90.00
_cell.angle_beta   90.00
_cell.angle_gamma   90.00
#
_symmetry.space_group_name_H-M   'P 1'
#
loop_
_entity.id
_entity.type
_entity.pdbx_description
1 polymer ?
#
loop_
_entity_poly.entity_id
_entity_poly.type
_entity_poly.pdbx_seq_one_letter_code
_entity_poly.pdbx_strand_id
1 'polypeptide(L)'
;MGGPGCGKGTQCKNMATKYGFRHVGLGQLLRQEARRSTQRGRKIYDIMLQGLLVPTGIILDLISSTMLSHPESRGFLIDGFPRGLKQAKEFERLVSDPRVCKRAVRREATPRLPALNGDQKE
;
A
#
# COMPACT_ATOMS: atom_id res chain seq x y z
N MET A 1 9.99 -5.73 8.01
CA MET A 1 9.55 -4.64 8.91
C MET A 1 10.78 -3.98 9.52
N GLY A 2 10.78 -2.68 9.77
CA GLY A 2 11.88 -2.01 10.47
C GLY A 2 11.35 -0.97 11.47
N GLY A 3 12.15 -0.61 12.47
CA GLY A 3 11.75 0.37 13.50
C GLY A 3 11.47 1.78 12.94
N PRO A 4 10.71 2.62 13.67
CA PRO A 4 10.52 4.03 13.31
C PRO A 4 11.88 4.73 13.17
N GLY A 5 12.05 5.57 12.14
CA GLY A 5 13.31 6.32 11.91
C GLY A 5 14.36 5.62 11.04
N CYS A 6 14.25 4.33 10.71
CA CYS A 6 15.29 3.63 9.93
C CYS A 6 15.32 3.96 8.41
N GLY A 7 14.66 5.03 7.97
CA GLY A 7 14.69 5.46 6.57
C GLY A 7 13.82 4.66 5.59
N LYS A 8 12.92 3.79 6.07
CA LYS A 8 12.00 3.00 5.20
C LYS A 8 11.15 3.85 4.27
N GLY A 9 10.63 4.98 4.75
CA GLY A 9 9.86 5.90 3.90
C GLY A 9 10.71 6.48 2.75
N THR A 10 11.99 6.74 3.00
CA THR A 10 12.95 7.19 1.98
C THR A 10 13.24 6.09 0.96
N GLN A 11 13.46 4.85 1.42
CA GLN A 11 13.63 3.68 0.55
C GLN A 11 12.38 3.41 -0.29
N CYS A 12 11.18 3.48 0.32
CA CYS A 12 9.92 3.29 -0.38
C CYS A 12 9.68 4.37 -1.45
N LYS A 13 10.01 5.64 -1.17
CA LYS A 13 9.97 6.71 -2.17
C LYS A 13 10.95 6.45 -3.32
N ASN A 14 12.17 6.03 -3.03
CA ASN A 14 13.16 5.73 -4.07
C ASN A 14 12.74 4.55 -4.95
N MET A 15 12.20 3.48 -4.36
CA MET A 15 11.63 2.35 -5.11
C MET A 15 10.40 2.78 -5.92
N ALA A 16 9.52 3.58 -5.34
CA ALA A 16 8.35 4.12 -6.04
C ALA A 16 8.77 4.90 -7.30
N THR A 17 9.76 5.80 -7.19
CA THR A 17 10.31 6.53 -8.35
C THR A 17 10.99 5.60 -9.35
N LYS A 18 11.78 4.63 -8.89
CA LYS A 18 12.52 3.69 -9.75
C LYS A 18 11.62 2.77 -10.57
N TYR A 19 10.51 2.32 -9.99
CA TYR A 19 9.57 1.38 -10.63
C TYR A 19 8.30 2.06 -11.18
N GLY A 20 8.15 3.38 -11.00
CA GLY A 20 6.98 4.14 -11.43
C GLY A 20 5.72 3.86 -10.60
N PHE A 21 5.87 3.44 -9.34
CA PHE A 21 4.77 3.26 -8.40
C PHE A 21 4.48 4.55 -7.64
N ARG A 22 3.24 4.72 -7.20
CA ARG A 22 2.85 5.82 -6.32
C ARG A 22 2.97 5.38 -4.87
N HIS A 23 3.77 6.09 -4.08
CA HIS A 23 3.91 5.83 -2.66
C HIS A 23 2.69 6.38 -1.88
N VAL A 24 2.05 5.52 -1.08
CA VAL A 24 0.90 5.86 -0.24
C VAL A 24 1.25 5.49 1.20
N GLY A 25 1.65 6.49 1.99
CA GLY A 25 1.89 6.29 3.42
C GLY A 25 0.58 6.38 4.20
N LEU A 26 0.17 5.30 4.87
CA LEU A 26 -1.11 5.28 5.60
C LEU A 26 -1.21 6.40 6.65
N GLY A 27 -0.14 6.65 7.40
CA GLY A 27 -0.12 7.72 8.40
C GLY A 27 -0.23 9.12 7.79
N GLN A 28 0.32 9.35 6.61
CA GLN A 28 0.17 10.62 5.89
C GLN A 28 -1.26 10.77 5.37
N LEU A 29 -1.82 9.70 4.80
CA LEU A 29 -3.18 9.67 4.26
C LEU A 29 -4.22 9.96 5.35
N LEU A 30 -4.09 9.32 6.51
CA LEU A 30 -4.96 9.56 7.67
C LEU A 30 -4.85 11.00 8.19
N ARG A 31 -3.63 11.55 8.30
CA ARG A 31 -3.44 12.96 8.72
C ARG A 31 -4.01 13.95 7.70
N GLN A 32 -3.90 13.66 6.41
CA GLN A 32 -4.49 14.49 5.36
C GLN A 32 -6.02 14.45 5.42
N GLU A 33 -6.61 13.26 5.58
CA GLU A 33 -8.05 13.13 5.70
C GLU A 33 -8.59 13.77 6.99
N ALA A 34 -7.88 13.64 8.11
CA ALA A 34 -8.23 14.26 9.38
C ALA A 34 -8.27 15.80 9.32
N ARG A 35 -7.49 16.41 8.40
CA ARG A 35 -7.52 17.86 8.16
C ARG A 35 -8.73 18.31 7.34
N ARG A 36 -9.42 17.39 6.67
CA ARG A 36 -10.61 17.72 5.87
C ARG A 36 -11.80 17.88 6.78
N SER A 37 -12.61 18.90 6.52
CA SER A 37 -13.81 19.22 7.31
C SER A 37 -15.00 18.28 7.06
N THR A 38 -14.74 17.01 6.68
CA THR A 38 -15.76 16.00 6.40
C THR A 38 -16.15 15.25 7.67
N GLN A 39 -17.33 14.61 7.68
CA GLN A 39 -17.76 13.77 8.80
C GLN A 39 -16.77 12.60 9.04
N ARG A 40 -16.21 12.04 7.96
CA ARG A 40 -15.15 11.02 8.01
C ARG A 40 -13.85 11.57 8.61
N GLY A 41 -13.42 12.75 8.18
CA GLY A 41 -12.21 13.42 8.68
C GLY A 41 -12.26 13.66 10.19
N ARG A 42 -13.40 14.14 10.70
CA ARG A 42 -13.61 14.32 12.16
C ARG A 42 -13.51 13.01 12.93
N LYS A 43 -14.19 11.94 12.46
CA LYS A 43 -14.08 10.61 13.08
C LYS A 43 -12.64 10.11 13.13
N ILE A 44 -11.89 10.26 12.04
CA ILE A 44 -10.48 9.86 11.99
C ILE A 44 -9.65 10.70 12.96
N TYR A 45 -9.88 12.02 13.00
CA TYR A 45 -9.21 12.93 13.92
C TYR A 45 -9.42 12.51 15.38
N ASP A 46 -10.67 12.25 15.78
CA ASP A 46 -11.00 11.85 17.15
C ASP A 46 -10.34 10.52 17.54
N ILE A 47 -10.39 9.51 16.66
CA ILE A 47 -9.74 8.21 16.88
C ILE A 47 -8.22 8.37 17.02
N MET A 48 -7.62 9.19 16.16
CA MET A 48 -6.18 9.47 16.22
C MET A 48 -5.79 10.23 17.49
N LEU A 49 -6.63 11.17 17.95
CA LEU A 49 -6.42 11.92 19.17
C LEU A 49 -6.45 11.01 20.41
N GLN A 50 -7.30 9.98 20.40
CA GLN A 50 -7.38 8.95 21.43
C GLN A 50 -6.21 7.94 21.38
N GLY A 51 -5.32 8.03 20.39
CA GLY A 51 -4.23 7.06 20.20
C GLY A 51 -4.69 5.68 19.75
N LEU A 52 -5.94 5.55 19.29
CA LEU A 52 -6.53 4.29 18.85
C LEU A 52 -6.20 3.99 17.38
N LEU A 53 -6.28 2.72 17.01
CA LEU A 53 -6.11 2.29 15.64
C LEU A 53 -7.38 2.56 14.83
N VAL A 54 -7.23 3.23 13.69
CA VAL A 54 -8.33 3.49 12.76
C VAL A 54 -8.86 2.14 12.21
N PRO A 55 -10.19 1.93 12.18
CA PRO A 55 -10.81 0.73 11.63
C PRO A 55 -10.38 0.43 10.19
N THR A 56 -10.20 -0.85 9.87
CA THR A 56 -9.73 -1.30 8.55
C THR A 56 -10.64 -0.83 7.40
N GLY A 57 -11.97 -0.83 7.59
CA GLY A 57 -12.90 -0.35 6.56
C GLY A 57 -12.63 1.10 6.13
N ILE A 58 -12.39 2.00 7.09
CA ILE A 58 -12.06 3.41 6.78
C ILE A 58 -10.74 3.52 6.03
N ILE A 59 -9.74 2.70 6.41
CA ILE A 59 -8.44 2.66 5.75
C ILE A 59 -8.59 2.18 4.30
N LEU A 60 -9.36 1.12 4.07
CA LEU A 60 -9.62 0.56 2.75
C LEU A 60 -10.37 1.54 1.84
N ASP A 61 -11.37 2.25 2.37
CA ASP A 61 -12.08 3.30 1.62
C ASP A 61 -11.14 4.44 1.20
N LEU A 62 -10.23 4.84 2.08
CA LEU A 62 -9.23 5.86 1.79
C LEU A 62 -8.24 5.42 0.71
N ILE A 63 -7.74 4.19 0.82
CA ILE A 63 -6.83 3.62 -0.18
C ILE A 63 -7.54 3.52 -1.53
N SER A 64 -8.78 3.01 -1.56
CA SER A 64 -9.58 2.88 -2.78
C SER A 64 -9.81 4.22 -3.45
N SER A 65 -10.21 5.24 -2.67
CA SER A 65 -10.41 6.60 -3.17
C SER A 65 -9.13 7.16 -3.79
N THR A 66 -7.98 6.91 -3.15
CA THR A 66 -6.67 7.36 -3.62
C THR A 66 -6.23 6.64 -4.89
N MET A 67 -6.55 5.36 -5.01
CA MET A 67 -6.27 4.58 -6.22
C MET A 67 -7.13 5.05 -7.39
N LEU A 68 -8.42 5.28 -7.14
CA LEU A 68 -9.37 5.78 -8.15
C LEU A 68 -9.07 7.22 -8.59
N SER A 69 -8.49 8.06 -7.73
CA SER A 69 -8.08 9.42 -8.09
C SER A 69 -6.78 9.48 -8.89
N HIS A 70 -6.06 8.36 -9.03
CA HIS A 70 -4.80 8.27 -9.76
C HIS A 70 -4.76 7.07 -10.73
N PRO A 71 -5.72 6.98 -11.67
CA PRO A 71 -5.82 5.85 -12.60
C PRO A 71 -4.61 5.73 -13.55
N GLU A 72 -3.83 6.80 -13.71
CA GLU A 72 -2.61 6.86 -14.51
C GLU A 72 -1.41 6.16 -13.84
N SER A 73 -1.48 5.88 -12.53
CA SER A 73 -0.38 5.27 -11.79
C SER A 73 -0.21 3.79 -12.17
N ARG A 74 1.02 3.34 -12.44
CA ARG A 74 1.31 1.92 -12.77
C ARG A 74 1.00 0.96 -11.61
N GLY A 75 1.00 1.46 -10.38
CA GLY A 75 0.72 0.71 -9.17
C GLY A 75 0.97 1.55 -7.92
N PHE A 76 0.66 0.99 -6.76
CA PHE A 76 0.70 1.70 -5.48
C PHE A 76 1.55 0.92 -4.48
N LEU A 77 2.43 1.63 -3.77
CA LEU A 77 3.22 1.09 -2.68
C LEU A 77 2.67 1.64 -1.37
N ILE A 78 2.01 0.80 -0.58
CA ILE A 78 1.35 1.21 0.66
C ILE A 78 2.28 0.96 1.84
N ASP A 79 2.72 2.02 2.52
CA ASP A 79 3.58 1.93 3.70
C ASP A 79 2.74 1.98 4.99
N GLY A 80 3.00 1.03 5.89
CA GLY A 80 2.30 0.87 7.17
C GLY A 80 1.01 0.03 7.13
N PHE A 81 0.76 -0.70 6.03
CA PHE A 81 -0.40 -1.58 5.87
C PHE A 81 -0.08 -2.75 4.93
N PRO A 82 -0.63 -3.95 5.13
CA PRO A 82 -1.45 -4.42 6.26
C PRO A 82 -0.60 -4.73 7.50
N ARG A 83 -1.14 -4.49 8.72
CA ARG A 83 -0.47 -4.81 10.00
C ARG A 83 -0.90 -6.15 10.60
N GLY A 84 -1.87 -6.82 9.99
CA GLY A 84 -2.35 -8.12 10.43
C GLY A 84 -3.04 -8.89 9.31
N LEU A 85 -3.19 -10.20 9.51
CA LEU A 85 -3.68 -11.13 8.49
C LEU A 85 -5.12 -10.84 8.05
N LYS A 86 -5.98 -10.41 8.99
CA LYS A 86 -7.36 -9.99 8.68
C LYS A 86 -7.39 -8.79 7.73
N GLN A 87 -6.52 -7.80 7.96
CA GLN A 87 -6.39 -6.62 7.10
C GLN A 87 -5.87 -6.98 5.71
N ALA A 88 -4.93 -7.93 5.64
CA ALA A 88 -4.41 -8.43 4.37
C ALA A 88 -5.52 -9.10 3.54
N LYS A 89 -6.35 -9.95 4.16
CA LYS A 89 -7.49 -10.60 3.48
C LYS A 89 -8.53 -9.61 2.97
N GLU A 90 -8.87 -8.60 3.76
CA GLU A 90 -9.82 -7.56 3.31
C GLU A 90 -9.23 -6.71 2.18
N PHE A 91 -7.95 -6.38 2.26
CA PHE A 91 -7.24 -5.67 1.19
C PHE A 91 -7.16 -6.47 -0.10
N GLU A 92 -6.85 -7.76 -0.02
CA GLU A 92 -6.80 -8.65 -1.17
C GLU A 92 -8.16 -8.74 -1.86
N ARG A 93 -9.26 -8.82 -1.10
CA ARG A 93 -10.63 -8.78 -1.66
C ARG A 93 -10.90 -7.47 -2.42
N LEU A 94 -10.44 -6.35 -1.87
CA LEU A 94 -10.63 -5.04 -2.48
C LEU A 94 -9.81 -4.85 -3.77
N VAL A 95 -8.55 -5.31 -3.77
CA VAL A 95 -7.65 -5.22 -4.93
C VAL A 95 -7.99 -6.26 -6.00
N SER A 96 -8.55 -7.41 -5.60
CA SER A 96 -9.05 -8.43 -6.52
C SER A 96 -10.32 -7.99 -7.27
N ASP A 97 -10.99 -6.91 -6.84
CA ASP A 97 -12.11 -6.35 -7.60
C ASP A 97 -11.58 -5.66 -8.88
N PRO A 98 -11.99 -6.13 -10.07
CA PRO A 98 -11.57 -5.56 -11.35
C PRO A 98 -11.90 -4.07 -11.52
N ARG A 99 -12.85 -3.55 -10.73
CA ARG A 99 -13.24 -2.13 -10.75
C ARG A 99 -12.17 -1.23 -10.14
N VAL A 100 -11.41 -1.74 -9.16
CA VAL A 100 -10.38 -0.99 -8.43
C VAL A 100 -9.01 -1.15 -9.09
N CYS A 101 -8.71 -2.33 -9.64
CA CYS A 101 -7.42 -2.63 -10.24
C CYS A 101 -7.52 -3.00 -11.72
N LYS A 102 -7.77 -2.01 -12.60
CA LYS A 102 -7.76 -2.23 -14.05
C LYS A 102 -6.38 -2.49 -14.66
N ARG A 103 -5.28 -2.43 -13.88
CA ARG A 103 -3.91 -2.44 -14.44
C ARG A 103 -2.83 -3.17 -13.64
N ALA A 104 -3.15 -3.82 -12.50
CA ALA A 104 -2.14 -4.46 -11.65
C ALA A 104 -1.73 -5.87 -12.07
N VAL A 105 -2.29 -6.42 -13.15
CA VAL A 105 -1.90 -7.75 -13.66
C VAL A 105 -1.54 -7.65 -15.15
N ARG A 106 -0.47 -6.92 -15.48
CA ARG A 106 0.40 -7.48 -16.52
C ARG A 106 1.16 -8.58 -15.80
N ARG A 107 0.81 -9.84 -16.12
CA ARG A 107 1.69 -10.99 -15.90
C ARG A 107 2.98 -10.69 -16.67
N GLU A 108 3.94 -10.00 -16.07
CA GLU A 108 5.33 -10.13 -16.50
C GLU A 108 5.73 -11.55 -16.11
N ALA A 109 5.66 -12.43 -17.09
CA ALA A 109 6.32 -13.72 -17.06
C ALA A 109 7.77 -13.44 -16.65
N THR A 110 8.14 -13.88 -15.45
CA THR A 110 9.51 -13.85 -14.97
C THR A 110 10.34 -14.60 -16.02
N PRO A 111 11.41 -14.01 -16.60
CA PRO A 111 12.33 -14.82 -17.37
C PRO A 111 12.93 -15.82 -16.38
N ARG A 112 12.77 -17.12 -16.67
CA ARG A 112 13.40 -18.20 -15.90
C ARG A 112 14.89 -17.86 -15.80
N LEU A 113 15.41 -17.72 -14.58
CA LEU A 113 16.86 -17.80 -14.37
C LEU A 113 17.33 -19.14 -14.95
N PRO A 114 18.44 -19.18 -15.71
CA PRO A 114 19.03 -20.45 -16.12
C PRO A 114 19.45 -21.21 -14.85
N ALA A 115 19.13 -22.50 -14.84
CA ALA A 115 19.52 -23.41 -13.78
C ALA A 115 21.04 -23.36 -13.60
N LEU A 116 21.48 -23.13 -12.36
CA LEU A 116 22.85 -23.39 -11.96
C LEU A 116 23.02 -24.91 -12.00
N ASN A 117 23.64 -25.43 -13.05
CA ASN A 117 24.15 -26.79 -13.06
C ASN A 117 25.26 -26.86 -12.01
N GLY A 118 24.99 -27.62 -10.95
CA GLY A 118 26.03 -28.11 -10.07
C GLY A 118 26.74 -29.25 -10.77
N ASP A 119 27.93 -28.98 -11.31
CA ASP A 119 28.87 -30.04 -11.65
C ASP A 119 29.67 -30.41 -10.41
N GLN A 120 29.31 -31.56 -9.86
CA GLN A 120 30.15 -32.33 -8.97
C GLN A 120 31.21 -33.07 -9.80
N LYS A 121 32.48 -32.91 -9.40
CA LYS A 121 33.41 -34.01 -9.11
C LYS A 121 33.94 -34.84 -10.30
N GLU A 122 35.20 -34.58 -10.66
CA GLU A 122 36.28 -35.58 -10.74
C GLU A 122 37.57 -35.00 -10.17
#